data_AF-A0AAD6SS16-F1
#
_entry.id   AF-A0AAD6SS16-F1
#
_cell.length_a   1.000
_cell.length_b   1.000
_cell.length_c   1.000
_cell.angle_alpha   90.00
_cell.angle_beta   90.00
_cell.angle_gamma   90.00
#
_symmetry.space_group_name_H-M   'P 1'
#
loop_
_entity.id
_entity.type
_entity.pdbx_description
1 polymer ?
#
loop_
_entity_poly.entity_id
_entity_poly.type
_entity_poly.pdbx_seq_one_letter_code
_entity_poly.pdbx_strand_id
1 'polypeptide(L)'
;MEGGGTRAQVFGTQTFGSGYPGISGRGVANRGFPFYFWPLSFGVGTGTGAYLRSDTEYGHADNTSRPGGVMTSASFQSNSTNGTVFRVLADTTTTQYLITDIFANCSGSLVSSAGATMPIAYNDNATDLPQPEQIVQYYRASSVALSLDGYNNIAIFLADGAPDIPLPSGIDTTLLDCLNQTIGLATPLIGGATSQWAAIPNNMGLLSLMLLGWFLAAFV
;
A
#
# COMPACT_ATOMS: atom_id res chain seq x y z
N MET A 1 15.31 -12.88 -2.82
CA MET A 1 14.45 -12.85 -4.02
C MET A 1 13.54 -11.65 -3.86
N GLU A 2 13.56 -10.73 -4.82
CA GLU A 2 12.79 -9.48 -4.78
C GLU A 2 11.79 -9.50 -5.94
N GLY A 3 10.55 -9.07 -5.68
CA GLY A 3 9.46 -9.09 -6.65
C GLY A 3 8.68 -10.41 -6.71
N GLY A 4 7.68 -10.45 -7.60
CA GLY A 4 6.81 -11.63 -7.83
C GLY A 4 5.43 -11.57 -7.16
N GLY A 5 5.21 -10.60 -6.27
CA GLY A 5 3.89 -10.31 -5.71
C GLY A 5 2.93 -9.74 -6.76
N THR A 6 1.66 -10.10 -6.65
CA THR A 6 0.59 -9.68 -7.57
C THR A 6 -0.33 -8.64 -6.94
N ARG A 7 -1.12 -7.93 -7.78
CA ARG A 7 -2.12 -6.97 -7.30
C ARG A 7 -3.10 -7.56 -6.27
N ALA A 8 -3.47 -8.83 -6.43
CA ALA A 8 -4.37 -9.54 -5.51
C ALA A 8 -3.79 -9.74 -4.11
N GLN A 9 -2.47 -9.57 -3.94
CA GLN A 9 -1.75 -9.76 -2.68
C GLN A 9 -1.39 -8.41 -2.02
N VAL A 10 -1.81 -7.28 -2.59
CA VAL A 10 -1.48 -5.95 -2.06
C VAL A 10 -2.20 -5.67 -0.75
N PHE A 11 -3.45 -6.09 -0.61
CA PHE A 11 -4.20 -5.83 0.62
C PHE A 11 -3.64 -6.65 1.79
N GLY A 12 -3.26 -5.96 2.87
CA GLY A 12 -2.91 -6.57 4.16
C GLY A 12 -4.07 -6.49 5.15
N THR A 13 -3.72 -6.33 6.42
CA THR A 13 -4.63 -6.12 7.55
C THR A 13 -4.11 -4.97 8.41
N GLN A 14 -4.69 -4.75 9.59
CA GLN A 14 -4.17 -3.83 10.63
C GLN A 14 -2.88 -4.32 11.28
N THR A 15 -2.48 -5.56 11.02
CA THR A 15 -1.28 -6.16 11.61
C THR A 15 -0.04 -5.82 10.79
N PHE A 16 0.96 -5.22 11.42
CA PHE A 16 2.27 -5.01 10.80
C PHE A 16 2.93 -6.36 10.49
N GLY A 17 3.41 -6.54 9.25
CA GLY A 17 3.80 -7.83 8.69
C GLY A 17 2.70 -8.55 7.91
N SER A 18 1.52 -7.96 7.73
CA SER A 18 0.49 -8.52 6.85
C SER A 18 0.76 -8.24 5.36
N GLY A 19 0.05 -8.94 4.48
CA GLY A 19 0.20 -8.76 3.01
C GLY A 19 1.42 -9.46 2.41
N TYR A 20 2.09 -10.34 3.16
CA TYR A 20 3.12 -11.22 2.63
C TYR A 20 2.51 -12.50 2.03
N PRO A 21 2.77 -12.81 0.74
CA PRO A 21 2.28 -14.06 0.14
C PRO A 21 2.78 -15.30 0.88
N GLY A 22 1.84 -16.13 1.35
CA GLY A 22 2.14 -17.41 1.99
C GLY A 22 2.77 -17.32 3.39
N ILE A 23 2.85 -16.12 3.98
CA ILE A 23 3.40 -15.91 5.33
C ILE A 23 2.35 -15.22 6.20
N SER A 24 2.10 -15.79 7.37
CA SER A 24 1.23 -15.23 8.39
C SER A 24 2.04 -14.79 9.62
N GLY A 25 1.42 -13.98 10.47
CA GLY A 25 1.99 -13.54 11.76
C GLY A 25 2.55 -12.13 11.72
N ARG A 26 2.82 -11.60 12.91
CA ARG A 26 3.33 -10.24 13.14
C ARG A 26 4.77 -10.06 12.68
N GLY A 27 5.12 -8.82 12.36
CA GLY A 27 6.47 -8.37 12.07
C GLY A 27 6.95 -8.70 10.68
N VAL A 28 8.10 -8.13 10.35
CA VAL A 28 8.71 -8.26 9.02
C VAL A 28 10.10 -8.88 9.07
N ALA A 29 10.54 -9.35 10.24
CA ALA A 29 11.89 -9.85 10.44
C ALA A 29 12.20 -11.06 9.55
N ASN A 30 13.34 -11.05 8.87
CA ASN A 30 13.82 -12.11 7.97
C ASN A 30 12.85 -12.44 6.82
N ARG A 31 12.06 -11.45 6.36
CA ARG A 31 11.12 -11.65 5.26
C ARG A 31 11.68 -11.06 3.96
N GLY A 32 11.37 -11.72 2.84
CA GLY A 32 11.76 -11.21 1.52
C GLY A 32 11.01 -9.93 1.12
N PHE A 33 11.29 -9.40 -0.06
CA PHE A 33 10.58 -8.23 -0.59
C PHE A 33 9.69 -8.66 -1.76
N PRO A 34 8.49 -9.23 -1.51
CA PRO A 34 7.64 -9.76 -2.59
C PRO A 34 7.25 -8.69 -3.61
N PHE A 35 7.32 -7.42 -3.24
CA PHE A 35 7.00 -6.29 -4.11
C PHE A 35 8.18 -5.37 -4.36
N TYR A 36 9.42 -5.81 -4.09
CA TYR A 36 10.67 -5.02 -4.17
C TYR A 36 10.83 -3.93 -3.09
N PHE A 37 9.74 -3.28 -2.66
CA PHE A 37 9.78 -2.24 -1.64
C PHE A 37 10.03 -2.80 -0.23
N TRP A 38 10.80 -2.07 0.56
CA TRP A 38 11.06 -2.42 1.96
C TRP A 38 9.84 -2.09 2.83
N PRO A 39 9.62 -2.83 3.93
CA PRO A 39 8.61 -2.49 4.91
C PRO A 39 8.83 -1.11 5.52
N LEU A 40 7.76 -0.51 6.02
CA LEU A 40 7.83 0.66 6.88
C LEU A 40 8.65 0.31 8.13
N SER A 41 9.46 1.26 8.57
CA SER A 41 10.31 1.12 9.74
C SER A 41 9.87 2.10 10.81
N PHE A 42 9.54 1.56 11.99
CA PHE A 42 9.18 2.34 13.15
C PHE A 42 10.29 2.26 14.20
N GLY A 43 10.72 3.40 14.74
CA GLY A 43 11.72 3.48 15.81
C GLY A 43 11.21 3.03 17.18
N VAL A 44 9.95 2.59 17.26
CA VAL A 44 9.25 2.23 18.49
C VAL A 44 9.04 0.71 18.61
N GLY A 45 8.83 0.23 19.84
CA GLY A 45 8.55 -1.16 20.14
C GLY A 45 9.62 -1.81 21.03
N THR A 46 9.18 -2.36 22.15
CA THR A 46 9.98 -3.19 23.07
C THR A 46 9.11 -4.37 23.56
N GLY A 47 9.74 -5.41 24.12
CA GLY A 47 9.02 -6.59 24.58
C GLY A 47 8.17 -7.21 23.48
N THR A 48 6.87 -7.36 23.73
CA THR A 48 5.87 -7.86 22.77
C THR A 48 5.70 -6.99 21.54
N GLY A 49 6.07 -5.71 21.59
CA GLY A 49 6.05 -4.78 20.45
C GLY A 49 7.35 -4.73 19.64
N ALA A 50 8.37 -5.53 20.00
CA ALA A 50 9.67 -5.48 19.33
C ALA A 50 9.62 -5.78 17.83
N TYR A 51 8.57 -6.46 17.35
CA TYR A 51 8.36 -6.76 15.93
C TYR A 51 8.07 -5.52 15.06
N LEU A 52 7.72 -4.38 15.68
CA LEU A 52 7.52 -3.10 15.01
C LEU A 52 8.87 -2.43 14.65
N ARG A 53 9.94 -2.79 15.37
CA ARG A 53 11.29 -2.34 15.06
C ARG A 53 11.86 -3.15 13.91
N SER A 54 11.91 -2.52 12.76
CA SER A 54 12.51 -3.10 11.56
C SER A 54 13.68 -2.29 11.04
N ASP A 55 14.11 -1.27 11.79
CA ASP A 55 15.20 -0.36 11.45
C ASP A 55 16.57 -1.05 11.50
N THR A 56 16.71 -2.11 12.29
CA THR A 56 17.95 -2.91 12.36
C THR A 56 18.19 -3.76 11.11
N GLU A 57 17.11 -4.21 10.45
CA GLU A 57 17.19 -5.06 9.25
C GLU A 57 17.03 -4.25 7.95
N TYR A 58 16.12 -3.27 7.95
CA TYR A 58 15.73 -2.48 6.77
C TYR A 58 16.04 -0.98 6.92
N GLY A 59 16.75 -0.58 7.97
CA GLY A 59 17.27 0.78 8.16
C GLY A 59 16.29 1.83 8.69
N HIS A 60 16.87 2.88 9.29
CA HIS A 60 16.35 4.24 9.55
C HIS A 60 15.23 4.67 8.61
N ALA A 61 14.10 5.25 9.04
CA ALA A 61 13.07 5.84 8.16
C ALA A 61 13.57 6.95 7.20
N ASP A 62 14.75 7.50 7.48
CA ASP A 62 15.52 8.47 6.68
C ASP A 62 16.58 7.84 5.76
N ASN A 63 16.76 6.51 5.79
CA ASN A 63 17.66 5.79 4.90
C ASN A 63 17.28 6.03 3.42
N THR A 64 18.18 6.71 2.70
CA THR A 64 18.04 7.06 1.28
C THR A 64 18.27 5.90 0.33
N SER A 65 18.82 4.78 0.82
CA SER A 65 19.00 3.55 0.04
C SER A 65 17.73 2.72 -0.08
N ARG A 66 16.63 3.11 0.60
CA ARG A 66 15.34 2.44 0.45
C ARG A 66 14.83 2.55 -0.99
N PRO A 67 14.33 1.45 -1.58
CA PRO A 67 13.58 1.50 -2.83
C PRO A 67 12.45 2.53 -2.78
N GLY A 68 12.47 3.48 -3.73
CA GLY A 68 11.49 4.56 -3.80
C GLY A 68 11.77 5.76 -2.87
N GLY A 69 12.83 5.71 -2.07
CA GLY A 69 13.33 6.81 -1.24
C GLY A 69 13.00 6.66 0.25
N VAL A 70 13.26 7.73 1.00
CA VAL A 70 12.96 7.79 2.45
C VAL A 70 11.45 7.64 2.70
N MET A 71 11.09 7.20 3.91
CA MET A 71 9.69 7.14 4.30
C MET A 71 9.10 8.55 4.38
N THR A 72 7.89 8.71 3.88
CA THR A 72 7.15 9.97 3.90
C THR A 72 5.70 9.74 4.27
N SER A 73 5.05 10.80 4.72
CA SER A 73 3.62 10.83 5.01
C SER A 73 2.91 11.88 4.16
N ALA A 74 1.65 11.64 3.83
CA ALA A 74 0.76 12.64 3.21
C ALA A 74 -0.62 12.58 3.88
N SER A 75 -1.20 13.74 4.18
CA SER A 75 -2.48 13.85 4.87
C SER A 75 -3.65 14.10 3.91
N PHE A 76 -4.79 13.53 4.26
CA PHE A 76 -6.04 13.57 3.52
C PHE A 76 -7.18 13.86 4.50
N GLN A 77 -7.70 15.09 4.43
CA GLN A 77 -8.75 15.56 5.33
C GLN A 77 -10.13 15.41 4.71
N SER A 78 -11.07 14.86 5.48
CA SER A 78 -12.48 14.72 5.10
C SER A 78 -13.17 16.08 4.97
N ASN A 79 -14.01 16.22 3.94
CA ASN A 79 -14.88 17.40 3.75
C ASN A 79 -16.25 17.30 4.44
N SER A 80 -16.69 16.08 4.79
CA SER A 80 -18.01 15.85 5.40
C SER A 80 -17.94 15.70 6.91
N THR A 81 -16.79 15.25 7.44
CA THR A 81 -16.61 14.99 8.86
C THR A 81 -15.42 15.78 9.39
N ASN A 82 -15.73 16.91 10.02
CA ASN A 82 -14.73 17.78 10.64
C ASN A 82 -13.81 17.00 11.59
N GLY A 83 -12.50 17.15 11.41
CA GLY A 83 -11.49 16.50 12.25
C GLY A 83 -11.08 15.09 11.82
N THR A 84 -11.74 14.47 10.84
CA THR A 84 -11.25 13.20 10.28
C THR A 84 -10.11 13.47 9.31
N VAL A 85 -8.90 13.07 9.71
CA VAL A 85 -7.69 13.13 8.88
C VAL A 85 -7.11 11.73 8.78
N PHE A 86 -6.97 11.26 7.55
CA PHE A 86 -6.23 10.05 7.23
C PHE A 86 -4.85 10.42 6.73
N ARG A 87 -3.87 9.55 6.94
CA ARG A 87 -2.54 9.73 6.36
C ARG A 87 -2.04 8.46 5.70
N VAL A 88 -1.38 8.64 4.56
CA VAL A 88 -0.68 7.54 3.89
C VAL A 88 0.78 7.62 4.28
N LEU A 89 1.39 6.47 4.57
CA LEU A 89 2.83 6.33 4.78
C LEU A 89 3.38 5.34 3.77
N ALA A 90 4.45 5.73 3.07
CA ALA A 90 5.17 4.89 2.14
C ALA A 90 6.57 5.47 1.86
N ASP A 91 7.33 4.86 0.95
CA ASP A 91 8.48 5.52 0.34
C ASP A 91 8.07 6.77 -0.44
N THR A 92 9.00 7.73 -0.59
CA THR A 92 8.75 9.04 -1.21
C THR A 92 8.07 8.94 -2.58
N THR A 93 8.52 8.02 -3.42
CA THR A 93 8.02 7.81 -4.77
C THR A 93 6.58 7.29 -4.74
N THR A 94 6.33 6.24 -3.94
CA THR A 94 4.99 5.67 -3.78
C THR A 94 4.01 6.68 -3.19
N THR A 95 4.41 7.48 -2.20
CA THR A 95 3.56 8.52 -1.63
C THR A 95 3.16 9.56 -2.68
N GLN A 96 4.09 10.02 -3.52
CA GLN A 96 3.79 10.96 -4.62
C GLN A 96 2.80 10.40 -5.64
N TYR A 97 2.97 9.13 -6.02
CA TYR A 97 2.01 8.46 -6.91
C TYR A 97 0.63 8.37 -6.28
N LEU A 98 0.54 7.89 -5.04
CA LEU A 98 -0.73 7.72 -4.34
C LEU A 98 -1.47 9.04 -4.10
N ILE A 99 -0.76 10.15 -3.84
CA ILE A 99 -1.39 11.48 -3.75
C ILE A 99 -2.20 11.80 -5.00
N THR A 100 -1.61 11.56 -6.18
CA THR A 100 -2.26 11.85 -7.47
C THR A 100 -3.49 10.98 -7.67
N ASP A 101 -3.37 9.68 -7.41
CA ASP A 101 -4.48 8.73 -7.59
C ASP A 101 -5.61 8.96 -6.57
N ILE A 102 -5.28 9.30 -5.32
CA ILE A 102 -6.26 9.59 -4.27
C ILE A 102 -7.05 10.84 -4.62
N PHE A 103 -6.42 11.91 -5.11
CA PHE A 103 -7.19 13.09 -5.53
C PHE A 103 -8.08 12.80 -6.74
N ALA A 104 -7.60 12.00 -7.69
CA ALA A 104 -8.39 11.64 -8.86
C ALA A 104 -9.66 10.84 -8.48
N ASN A 105 -9.58 9.95 -7.48
CA ASN A 105 -10.67 9.04 -7.13
C ASN A 105 -11.52 9.49 -5.92
N CYS A 106 -10.93 10.22 -4.96
CA CYS A 106 -11.55 10.54 -3.68
C CYS A 106 -11.86 12.04 -3.49
N SER A 107 -11.68 12.88 -4.52
CA SER A 107 -11.93 14.34 -4.43
C SER A 107 -13.30 14.71 -3.88
N GLY A 108 -14.33 13.90 -4.13
CA GLY A 108 -15.69 14.13 -3.61
C GLY A 108 -15.82 14.11 -2.08
N SER A 109 -14.88 13.47 -1.37
CA SER A 109 -14.86 13.37 0.09
C SER A 109 -13.69 14.11 0.73
N LEU A 110 -12.88 14.81 -0.06
CA LEU A 110 -11.70 15.54 0.40
C LEU A 110 -11.94 17.04 0.45
N VAL A 111 -11.32 17.72 1.43
CA VAL A 111 -11.28 19.19 1.47
C VAL A 111 -10.38 19.67 0.34
N SER A 112 -10.98 20.34 -0.66
CA SER A 112 -10.29 20.86 -1.86
C SER A 112 -9.21 21.90 -1.57
N SER A 113 -9.19 22.48 -0.36
CA SER A 113 -8.27 23.52 0.10
C SER A 113 -7.32 23.07 1.22
N ALA A 114 -7.26 21.79 1.57
CA ALA A 114 -6.30 21.28 2.55
C ALA A 114 -4.90 21.30 1.91
N GLY A 115 -4.28 22.48 1.92
CA GLY A 115 -2.90 22.68 1.50
C GLY A 115 -1.95 21.75 2.24
N ALA A 116 -0.92 21.29 1.53
CA ALA A 116 0.13 20.36 1.95
C ALA A 116 -0.16 18.86 1.70
N THR A 117 -0.55 18.51 0.48
CA THR A 117 -0.38 17.14 -0.05
C THR A 117 0.99 16.95 -0.68
N MET A 118 2.01 17.55 -0.08
CA MET A 118 3.39 17.22 -0.39
C MET A 118 3.83 16.16 0.61
N PRO A 119 4.52 15.10 0.16
CA PRO A 119 5.09 14.12 1.08
C PRO A 119 6.00 14.84 2.08
N ILE A 120 5.72 14.68 3.37
CA ILE A 120 6.58 15.13 4.46
C ILE A 120 7.45 13.95 4.90
N ALA A 121 8.73 14.20 5.15
CA ALA A 121 9.64 13.15 5.62
C ALA A 121 9.14 12.56 6.94
N TYR A 122 9.15 11.23 7.04
CA TYR A 122 8.77 10.54 8.27
C TYR A 122 9.90 10.65 9.30
N ASN A 123 9.52 10.91 10.55
CA ASN A 123 10.43 11.02 11.69
C ASN A 123 9.80 10.28 12.87
N ASP A 124 10.48 9.25 13.35
CA ASP A 124 10.04 8.41 14.47
C ASP A 124 9.80 9.19 15.77
N ASN A 125 10.47 10.34 15.93
CA ASN A 125 10.35 11.17 17.13
C ASN A 125 9.24 12.24 17.04
N ALA A 126 8.62 12.41 15.88
CA ALA A 126 7.61 13.42 15.66
C ALA A 126 6.24 12.92 16.13
N THR A 127 5.60 13.66 17.04
CA THR A 127 4.30 13.29 17.61
C THR A 127 3.12 13.64 16.72
N ASP A 128 3.34 14.43 15.67
CA ASP A 128 2.36 14.85 14.67
C ASP A 128 2.37 13.96 13.41
N LEU A 129 3.24 12.95 13.38
CA LEU A 129 3.30 11.92 12.35
C LEU A 129 2.67 10.60 12.83
N PRO A 130 2.14 9.79 11.90
CA PRO A 130 1.45 8.56 12.28
C PRO A 130 2.34 7.59 13.04
N GLN A 131 1.86 7.17 14.20
CA GLN A 131 2.45 6.09 14.97
C GLN A 131 1.84 4.74 14.56
N PRO A 132 2.51 3.60 14.83
CA PRO A 132 2.01 2.26 14.47
C PRO A 132 0.60 1.95 14.97
N GLU A 133 0.24 2.44 16.17
CA GLU A 133 -1.08 2.26 16.77
C GLU A 133 -2.19 3.03 16.05
N GLN A 134 -1.84 3.96 15.17
CA GLN A 134 -2.78 4.74 14.38
C GLN A 134 -3.02 4.12 13.01
N ILE A 135 -2.27 3.07 12.64
CA ILE A 135 -2.45 2.39 11.36
C ILE A 135 -3.75 1.58 11.36
N VAL A 136 -4.58 1.85 10.35
CA VAL A 136 -5.87 1.17 10.16
C VAL A 136 -5.82 0.12 9.04
N GLN A 137 -4.78 0.13 8.21
CA GLN A 137 -4.57 -0.86 7.15
C GLN A 137 -3.13 -0.81 6.63
N TYR A 138 -2.49 -1.97 6.49
CA TYR A 138 -1.25 -2.13 5.76
C TYR A 138 -1.50 -2.66 4.34
N TYR A 139 -0.60 -2.31 3.42
CA TYR A 139 -0.61 -2.77 2.04
C TYR A 139 0.81 -3.15 1.59
N ARG A 140 0.88 -3.94 0.52
CA ARG A 140 2.11 -4.31 -0.19
C ARG A 140 3.18 -4.80 0.80
N ALA A 141 2.86 -5.85 1.56
CA ALA A 141 3.76 -6.43 2.56
C ALA A 141 4.28 -5.39 3.59
N SER A 142 3.36 -4.58 4.14
CA SER A 142 3.66 -3.50 5.09
C SER A 142 4.66 -2.44 4.63
N SER A 143 4.83 -2.24 3.32
CA SER A 143 5.61 -1.13 2.75
C SER A 143 4.78 0.13 2.49
N VAL A 144 3.45 0.03 2.62
CA VAL A 144 2.50 1.14 2.58
C VAL A 144 1.52 0.97 3.74
N ALA A 145 1.11 2.07 4.35
CA ALA A 145 0.09 2.07 5.39
C ALA A 145 -0.88 3.25 5.24
N LEU A 146 -2.12 3.01 5.67
CA LEU A 146 -3.13 4.03 5.89
C LEU A 146 -3.33 4.17 7.40
N SER A 147 -3.23 5.39 7.91
CA SER A 147 -3.47 5.73 9.30
C SER A 147 -4.66 6.67 9.46
N LEU A 148 -5.21 6.71 10.67
CA LEU A 148 -6.25 7.63 11.09
C LEU A 148 -5.75 8.45 12.29
N ASP A 149 -5.70 9.77 12.14
CA ASP A 149 -5.31 10.66 13.23
C ASP A 149 -6.28 10.50 14.41
N GLY A 150 -5.73 10.36 15.62
CA GLY A 150 -6.50 10.14 16.85
C GLY A 150 -6.95 8.69 17.11
N TYR A 151 -6.76 7.76 16.17
CA TYR A 151 -6.91 6.33 16.44
C TYR A 151 -5.76 5.82 17.31
N ASN A 152 -6.04 4.90 18.22
CA ASN A 152 -5.04 4.31 19.11
C ASN A 152 -5.36 2.84 19.38
N ASN A 153 -4.73 1.96 18.61
CA ASN A 153 -4.82 0.52 18.76
C ASN A 153 -3.69 -0.04 19.62
N ILE A 154 -3.85 -0.02 20.95
CA ILE A 154 -2.85 -0.58 21.86
C ILE A 154 -2.64 -2.10 21.72
N ALA A 155 -3.51 -2.82 21.00
CA ALA A 155 -3.39 -4.27 20.80
C ALA A 155 -2.11 -4.67 20.06
N ILE A 156 -1.49 -3.73 19.32
CA ILE A 156 -0.21 -3.96 18.66
C ILE A 156 0.94 -4.17 19.65
N PHE A 157 0.82 -3.65 20.87
CA PHE A 157 1.83 -3.83 21.93
C PHE A 157 1.53 -5.04 22.83
N LEU A 158 0.42 -5.74 22.61
CA LEU A 158 0.05 -6.94 23.35
C LEU A 158 0.60 -8.21 22.67
N ALA A 159 0.35 -9.36 23.29
CA ALA A 159 0.68 -10.66 22.71
C ALA A 159 0.04 -10.85 21.33
N ASP A 160 0.68 -11.67 20.49
CA ASP A 160 0.14 -11.98 19.16
C ASP A 160 -1.25 -12.62 19.26
N GLY A 161 -2.12 -12.29 18.32
CA GLY A 161 -3.54 -12.66 18.33
C GLY A 161 -4.46 -11.79 19.19
N ALA A 162 -3.94 -10.77 19.90
CA ALA A 162 -4.81 -9.77 20.52
C ALA A 162 -5.67 -9.07 19.45
N PRO A 163 -6.99 -8.95 19.64
CA PRO A 163 -7.88 -8.32 18.66
C PRO A 163 -7.62 -6.81 18.59
N ASP A 164 -7.67 -6.28 17.38
CA ASP A 164 -7.53 -4.85 17.15
C ASP A 164 -8.69 -4.05 17.76
N ILE A 165 -8.40 -2.84 18.23
CA ILE A 165 -9.42 -1.93 18.77
C ILE A 165 -10.33 -1.48 17.62
N PRO A 166 -11.67 -1.53 17.75
CA PRO A 166 -12.57 -1.04 16.71
C PRO A 166 -12.30 0.41 16.35
N LEU A 167 -12.51 0.77 15.08
CA LEU A 167 -12.39 2.17 14.65
C LEU A 167 -13.40 3.06 15.41
N PRO A 168 -13.04 4.31 15.73
CA PRO A 168 -13.93 5.22 16.43
C PRO A 168 -15.22 5.48 15.65
N SER A 169 -16.35 5.59 16.36
CA SER A 169 -17.60 6.06 15.76
C SER A 169 -17.48 7.53 15.36
N GLY A 170 -18.09 7.93 14.24
CA GLY A 170 -18.12 9.32 13.80
C GLY A 170 -16.93 9.73 12.94
N ILE A 171 -16.17 8.78 12.40
CA ILE A 171 -15.20 9.02 11.32
C ILE A 171 -15.90 9.04 9.96
N ASP A 172 -15.25 9.63 8.95
CA ASP A 172 -15.69 9.52 7.56
C ASP A 172 -15.35 8.14 6.98
N THR A 173 -16.32 7.23 7.03
CA THR A 173 -16.19 5.88 6.46
C THR A 173 -16.23 5.88 4.93
N THR A 174 -16.80 6.92 4.29
CA THR A 174 -16.84 7.04 2.83
C THR A 174 -15.44 7.36 2.30
N LEU A 175 -14.77 8.32 2.95
CA LEU A 175 -13.38 8.63 2.63
C LEU A 175 -12.46 7.45 2.97
N LEU A 176 -12.66 6.79 4.11
CA LEU A 176 -11.88 5.60 4.49
C LEU A 176 -11.96 4.51 3.41
N ASP A 177 -13.16 4.20 2.93
CA ASP A 177 -13.35 3.18 1.89
C ASP A 177 -12.70 3.60 0.57
N CYS A 178 -12.88 4.85 0.15
CA CYS A 178 -12.25 5.37 -1.07
C CYS A 178 -10.72 5.30 -0.99
N LEU A 179 -10.12 5.72 0.13
CA LEU A 179 -8.68 5.63 0.35
C LEU A 179 -8.21 4.18 0.33
N ASN A 180 -8.88 3.30 1.05
CA ASN A 180 -8.52 1.88 1.15
C ASN A 180 -8.52 1.19 -0.23
N GLN A 181 -9.58 1.41 -1.01
CA GLN A 181 -9.66 0.86 -2.36
C GLN A 181 -8.63 1.47 -3.30
N THR A 182 -8.50 2.80 -3.29
CA THR A 182 -7.56 3.50 -4.18
C THR A 182 -6.12 3.07 -3.90
N ILE A 183 -5.69 3.03 -2.64
CA ILE A 183 -4.33 2.61 -2.27
C ILE A 183 -4.08 1.17 -2.72
N GLY A 184 -4.98 0.23 -2.41
CA GLY A 184 -4.78 -1.17 -2.80
C GLY A 184 -4.70 -1.38 -4.33
N LEU A 185 -5.50 -0.63 -5.09
CA LEU A 185 -5.53 -0.73 -6.55
C LEU A 185 -4.40 0.02 -7.24
N ALA A 186 -3.96 1.15 -6.69
CA ALA A 186 -3.03 2.07 -7.34
C ALA A 186 -1.57 1.92 -6.87
N THR A 187 -1.31 1.26 -5.73
CA THR A 187 0.07 1.13 -5.21
C THR A 187 1.01 0.57 -6.29
N PRO A 188 2.18 1.20 -6.56
CA PRO A 188 3.10 0.74 -7.59
C PRO A 188 3.63 -0.68 -7.34
N LEU A 189 3.74 -1.47 -8.41
CA LEU A 189 4.31 -2.82 -8.40
C LEU A 189 5.44 -2.89 -9.44
N ILE A 190 6.61 -3.39 -9.04
CA ILE A 190 7.70 -3.66 -9.98
C ILE A 190 7.45 -5.02 -10.62
N GLY A 191 7.39 -5.03 -11.96
CA GLY A 191 7.15 -6.27 -12.70
C GLY A 191 5.80 -6.87 -12.36
N GLY A 192 4.76 -6.03 -12.22
CA GLY A 192 3.39 -6.52 -12.21
C GLY A 192 3.25 -7.43 -13.41
N ALA A 193 3.18 -8.74 -13.17
CA ALA A 193 2.63 -9.65 -14.14
C ALA A 193 1.21 -9.14 -14.35
N THR A 194 1.06 -8.21 -15.29
CA THR A 194 -0.08 -8.28 -16.15
C THR A 194 -0.12 -9.75 -16.55
N SER A 195 -1.18 -10.43 -16.16
CA SER A 195 -1.60 -11.66 -16.82
C SER A 195 -1.89 -11.28 -18.26
N GLN A 196 -0.83 -10.96 -19.00
CA GLN A 196 -0.90 -10.57 -20.38
C GLN A 196 -1.02 -11.87 -21.17
N TRP A 197 -2.28 -12.23 -21.45
CA TRP A 197 -2.70 -12.92 -22.67
C TRP A 197 -2.13 -14.33 -22.89
N ALA A 198 -2.84 -15.33 -22.36
CA ALA A 198 -3.01 -16.61 -23.03
C ALA A 198 -4.49 -17.02 -23.04
N ALA A 199 -5.38 -16.10 -23.42
CA ALA A 199 -6.61 -16.47 -24.09
C ALA A 199 -6.44 -16.04 -25.54
N ILE A 200 -5.79 -16.91 -26.33
CA ILE A 200 -5.96 -16.87 -27.78
C ILE A 200 -7.43 -17.29 -28.00
N PRO A 201 -8.35 -16.43 -28.45
CA PRO A 201 -9.61 -16.93 -28.97
C PRO A 201 -9.26 -17.84 -30.16
N ASN A 202 -9.60 -19.12 -30.05
CA ASN A 202 -9.25 -20.21 -30.96
C ASN A 202 -9.74 -20.06 -32.43
N ASN A 203 -10.08 -18.85 -32.89
CA ASN A 203 -10.71 -18.62 -34.20
C ASN A 203 -9.87 -17.76 -35.17
N MET A 204 -8.65 -17.36 -34.84
CA MET A 204 -7.79 -16.62 -35.79
C MET A 204 -6.96 -17.50 -36.74
N GLY A 205 -7.07 -18.84 -36.65
CA GLY A 205 -6.39 -19.77 -37.58
C GLY A 205 -7.03 -19.90 -38.96
N LEU A 206 -8.28 -19.46 -39.14
CA LEU A 206 -9.02 -19.65 -40.40
C LEU A 206 -8.86 -18.50 -41.40
N LEU A 207 -8.53 -17.29 -40.94
CA LEU A 207 -8.34 -16.13 -41.82
C LEU A 207 -7.00 -16.16 -42.58
N SER A 208 -5.95 -16.74 -42.00
CA SER A 208 -4.66 -16.92 -42.68
C SER A 208 -4.71 -17.98 -43.78
N LEU A 209 -5.56 -19.02 -43.66
CA LEU A 209 -5.71 -20.05 -44.69
C LEU A 209 -6.54 -19.59 -45.89
N MET A 210 -7.51 -18.68 -45.69
CA MET A 210 -8.28 -18.11 -46.80
C MET A 210 -7.46 -17.16 -47.68
N LEU A 211 -6.55 -16.37 -47.09
CA LEU A 211 -5.66 -15.50 -47.85
C LEU A 211 -4.65 -16.30 -48.69
N LEU A 212 -4.06 -17.37 -48.13
CA LEU A 212 -3.15 -18.25 -48.88
C LEU A 212 -3.85 -19.02 -50.01
N GLY A 213 -5.10 -19.45 -49.81
CA GLY A 213 -5.90 -20.10 -50.86
C GLY A 213 -6.26 -19.16 -52.01
N TRP A 214 -6.55 -17.89 -51.71
CA TRP A 214 -6.90 -16.90 -52.75
C TRP A 214 -5.69 -16.52 -53.62
N PHE A 215 -4.48 -16.44 -53.04
CA PHE A 215 -3.25 -16.22 -53.82
C PHE A 215 -2.85 -17.42 -54.69
N LEU A 216 -3.13 -18.66 -54.26
CA LEU A 216 -2.84 -19.86 -55.05
C LEU A 216 -3.83 -20.10 -56.19
N ALA A 217 -5.07 -19.64 -56.08
CA ALA A 217 -6.08 -19.73 -57.14
C ALA A 217 -5.99 -18.61 -58.20
N ALA A 218 -5.19 -17.56 -57.96
CA ALA A 218 -4.99 -16.46 -58.91
C ALA A 218 -3.85 -16.71 -59.93
N PHE A 219 -3.17 -17.86 -59.86
CA PHE A 219 -2.07 -18.25 -60.75
C PHE A 219 -2.25 -19.66 -61.38
N VAL A 220 -3.49 -20.04 -61.69
CA VAL A 220 -3.80 -21.14 -62.63
C VAL A 220 -4.94 -20.70 -63.56
#